data_AF-A0A349VR68-F1
#
_entry.id   AF-A0A349VR68-F1
#
_cell.length_a   1.000
_cell.length_b   1.000
_cell.length_c   1.000
_cell.angle_alpha   90.00
_cell.angle_beta   90.00
_cell.angle_gamma   90.00
#
_symmetry.space_group_name_H-M   'P 1'
#
loop_
_entity.id
_entity.type
_entity.pdbx_description
1 polymer ?
#
loop_
_entity_poly.entity_id
_entity_poly.type
_entity_poly.pdbx_seq_one_letter_code
_entity_poly.pdbx_strand_id
1 'polypeptide(L)' 'ELLRSEKAARIPRELLEVAKVHIDNPGLSLTELGRLMDPPISKSGMNHRLKKLLDYL' A
#
# COMPACT_ATOMS: atom_id res chain seq x y z
N GLU A 1 3.31 -10.30 11.43
CA GLU A 1 1.91 -10.73 11.28
C GLU A 1 0.93 -9.53 11.29
N LEU A 2 1.26 -8.43 10.60
CA LEU A 2 0.50 -7.16 10.65
C LEU A 2 -0.93 -7.30 10.08
N LEU A 3 -1.07 -8.12 9.04
CA LEU A 3 -2.34 -8.43 8.36
C LEU A 3 -3.31 -9.28 9.20
N ARG A 4 -2.87 -9.84 10.33
CA ARG A 4 -3.71 -10.67 11.22
C ARG A 4 -4.00 -10.02 12.57
N SER A 5 -3.57 -8.78 12.77
CA SER A 5 -3.87 -8.01 13.98
C SER A 5 -5.22 -7.29 13.85
N GLU A 6 -5.92 -7.07 14.96
CA GLU A 6 -7.17 -6.27 14.99
C GLU A 6 -7.01 -4.86 14.39
N LYS A 7 -5.77 -4.35 14.33
CA LYS A 7 -5.42 -3.09 13.68
C LYS A 7 -5.73 -3.09 12.19
N ALA A 8 -5.55 -4.22 11.49
CA ALA A 8 -5.81 -4.32 10.05
C ALA A 8 -7.29 -4.09 9.70
N ALA A 9 -8.22 -4.38 10.63
CA ALA A 9 -9.65 -4.16 10.41
C ALA A 9 -10.02 -2.66 10.30
N ARG A 10 -9.18 -1.76 10.82
CA ARG A 10 -9.39 -0.31 10.77
C ARG A 10 -8.72 0.36 9.56
N ILE A 11 -7.86 -0.37 8.85
CA ILE A 11 -7.12 0.15 7.70
C ILE A 11 -7.99 -0.03 6.44
N PRO A 12 -8.24 1.05 5.66
CA PRO A 12 -8.93 0.94 4.38
C PRO A 12 -8.29 -0.10 3.45
N ARG A 13 -9.12 -0.88 2.73
CA ARG A 13 -8.65 -1.94 1.82
C ARG A 13 -7.61 -1.45 0.83
N GLU A 14 -7.78 -0.25 0.28
CA GLU A 14 -6.83 0.35 -0.66
C GLU A 14 -5.41 0.53 -0.07
N LEU A 15 -5.29 0.75 1.25
CA LEU A 15 -3.99 0.90 1.91
C LEU A 15 -3.36 -0.47 2.23
N LEU A 16 -4.19 -1.47 2.53
CA LEU A 16 -3.73 -2.86 2.69
C LEU A 16 -3.22 -3.43 1.37
N GLU A 17 -3.88 -3.10 0.25
CA GLU A 17 -3.42 -3.48 -1.09
C GLU A 17 -2.07 -2.84 -1.41
N VAL A 18 -1.89 -1.55 -1.08
CA VAL A 18 -0.59 -0.88 -1.22
C VAL A 18 0.49 -1.56 -0.38
N ALA A 19 0.18 -1.94 0.87
CA ALA A 19 1.11 -2.68 1.72
C ALA A 19 1.49 -4.02 1.10
N LYS A 20 0.50 -4.76 0.58
CA LYS A 20 0.69 -6.05 -0.06
C LYS A 20 1.57 -5.94 -1.30
N VAL A 21 1.24 -5.04 -2.22
CA VAL A 21 2.01 -4.84 -3.46
C VAL A 21 3.45 -4.45 -3.15
N HIS A 22 3.69 -3.64 -2.11
CA HIS A 22 5.04 -3.28 -1.69
C HIS A 22 5.84 -4.47 -1.11
N ILE A 23 5.21 -5.31 -0.30
CA ILE A 23 5.83 -6.52 0.29
C ILE A 23 6.13 -7.56 -0.80
N ASP A 24 5.19 -7.77 -1.73
CA ASP A 24 5.30 -8.77 -2.79
C ASP A 24 6.34 -8.37 -3.85
N ASN A 25 6.68 -7.08 -3.97
CA ASN A 25 7.58 -6.55 -5.00
C ASN A 25 8.69 -5.67 -4.41
N PRO A 26 9.59 -6.24 -3.58
CA PRO A 26 10.67 -5.47 -2.97
C PRO A 26 11.62 -4.94 -4.05
N GLY A 27 11.95 -3.64 -3.99
CA GLY A 27 12.89 -3.00 -4.90
C GLY A 27 12.26 -2.29 -6.11
N LEU A 28 10.97 -2.47 -6.37
CA LEU A 28 10.28 -1.65 -7.38
C LEU A 28 10.14 -0.20 -6.92
N SER A 29 10.24 0.72 -7.87
CA SER A 29 10.00 2.13 -7.63
C SER A 29 8.50 2.40 -7.37
N LEU A 30 8.20 3.54 -6.74
CA LEU A 30 6.81 3.97 -6.49
C LEU A 30 5.97 4.06 -7.77
N THR A 31 6.58 4.39 -8.90
CA THR A 31 5.90 4.43 -10.20
C THR A 31 5.53 3.03 -10.66
N GLU A 32 6.45 2.06 -10.53
CA GLU A 32 6.22 0.68 -10.93
C GLU A 32 5.19 0.01 -10.02
N LEU A 33 5.30 0.21 -8.70
CA LEU A 33 4.31 -0.28 -7.75
C LEU A 33 2.92 0.32 -8.02
N GLY A 34 2.84 1.60 -8.36
CA GLY A 34 1.57 2.25 -8.72
C GLY A 34 0.91 1.67 -9.97
N ARG A 35 1.71 1.18 -10.93
CA ARG A 35 1.21 0.49 -12.14
C ARG A 35 0.66 -0.90 -11.86
N LEU A 36 1.06 -1.54 -10.75
CA LEU A 36 0.57 -2.85 -10.33
C LEU A 36 -0.75 -2.79 -9.55
N MET A 37 -1.20 -1.59 -9.18
CA MET A 37 -2.49 -1.39 -8.52
C MET A 37 -3.65 -1.53 -9.51
N ASP A 38 -4.85 -1.85 -9.01
CA ASP A 38 -6.08 -1.89 -9.80
C ASP A 38 -7.17 -0.99 -9.15
N PRO A 39 -7.52 0.16 -9.77
CA PRO A 39 -6.94 0.70 -10.99
C PRO A 39 -5.49 1.20 -10.77
N PRO A 40 -4.67 1.29 -11.84
CA PRO A 40 -3.32 1.85 -11.75
C PRO A 40 -3.34 3.28 -11.21
N ILE A 41 -2.38 3.58 -10.34
CA ILE A 41 -2.24 4.90 -9.73
C ILE A 41 -0.90 5.55 -10.08
N SER A 42 -0.85 6.88 -10.00
CA SER A 42 0.37 7.63 -10.22
C SER A 42 1.39 7.42 -9.10
N LYS A 43 2.66 7.78 -9.35
CA LYS A 43 3.72 7.82 -8.34
C LYS A 43 3.31 8.59 -7.08
N SER A 44 2.65 9.74 -7.26
CA SER A 44 2.19 10.58 -6.15
C SER A 44 1.06 9.91 -5.37
N GLY A 45 0.10 9.29 -6.06
CA GLY A 45 -0.97 8.52 -5.43
C GLY A 45 -0.43 7.36 -4.59
N MET A 46 0.55 6.63 -5.13
CA MET A 46 1.21 5.53 -4.42
C MET A 46 1.94 6.03 -3.17
N ASN A 47 2.71 7.12 -3.29
CA ASN A 47 3.42 7.72 -2.17
C ASN A 47 2.45 8.21 -1.08
N HIS A 48 1.35 8.87 -1.46
CA HIS A 48 0.37 9.35 -0.51
C HIS A 48 -0.28 8.20 0.27
N ARG A 49 -0.64 7.11 -0.41
CA ARG A 49 -1.22 5.92 0.24
C ARG A 49 -0.21 5.25 1.17
N LEU A 50 1.06 5.12 0.79
CA LEU A 50 2.10 4.59 1.68
C LEU A 50 2.29 5.45 2.93
N LYS A 51 2.32 6.79 2.79
CA LYS A 51 2.38 7.70 3.94
C LYS A 51 1.16 7.55 4.84
N LYS A 52 -0.04 7.55 4.25
CA LYS A 52 -1.29 7.37 4.99
C LYS A 52 -1.33 6.01 5.69
N LEU A 53 -0.81 4.95 5.09
CA LEU A 53 -0.68 3.64 5.71
C LEU A 53 0.19 3.71 6.97
N LEU A 54 1.30 4.46 6.96
CA LEU A 54 2.13 4.67 8.16
C LEU A 54 1.37 5.39 9.27
N ASP A 55 0.46 6.32 8.95
CA ASP A 55 -0.37 7.02 9.95
C ASP A 55 -1.35 6.07 10.68
N TYR A 56 -1.68 4.91 10.09
CA TYR A 56 -2.51 3.88 10.72
C TYR A 56 -1.72 2.92 11.62
N LEU A 57 -0.40 2.83 11.45
CA LEU A 57 0.48 1.88 12.14
C LEU A 57 0.97 2.44 13.47
#